data_AF-A0A9E3Y126-F1
#
_entry.id   AF-A0A9E3Y126-F1
#
_cell.length_a   1.000
_cell.length_b   1.000
_cell.length_c   1.000
_cell.angle_alpha   90.00
_cell.angle_beta   90.00
_cell.angle_gamma   90.00
#
_symmetry.space_group_name_H-M   'P 1'
#
loop_
_entity.id
_entity.type
_entity.pdbx_description
1 polymer ?
#
loop_
_entity_poly.entity_id
_entity_poly.type
_entity_poly.pdbx_seq_one_letter_code
_entity_poly.pdbx_strand_id
1 'polypeptide(L)'
;LSLWRGQLEPALAGAEKARARFKRLADKFGLVQSLAPLVRAQVALGMHSAAQRTAEELLSLAETGRHGPFPLLAVAGAAMHRGLGPVAEQMAERAINELRAIGAATFEPEVVLAVAQLQQGRVDDALVSMEACIAERRHPFTMAAAALVHAAAGQDGDALDATDAVIDEPGSSYLDQVFAYVAAAGAAARLGRMDEAELNAQAAVARSLGTGDVVAMSLATHTYEAVTGQRHPAHDDRTPLGDGWATVVRLVAAR
;
A
#
# COMPACT_ATOMS: atom_id res chain seq x y z
N LEU A 1 15.46 3.32 2.33
CA LEU A 1 15.48 3.69 0.89
C LEU A 1 14.77 5.03 0.70
N SER A 2 15.15 5.86 -0.28
CA SER A 2 14.52 7.18 -0.53
C SER A 2 13.00 7.08 -0.71
N LEU A 3 12.53 6.03 -1.39
CA LEU A 3 11.11 5.73 -1.59
C LEU A 3 10.32 5.77 -0.26
N TRP A 4 10.75 4.99 0.72
CA TRP A 4 10.05 4.85 2.01
C TRP A 4 10.15 6.08 2.92
N ARG A 5 11.06 7.02 2.59
CA ARG A 5 11.18 8.32 3.27
C ARG A 5 10.35 9.42 2.56
N GLY A 6 9.54 9.06 1.56
CA GLY A 6 8.75 10.02 0.79
C GLY A 6 9.57 10.84 -0.21
N GLN A 7 10.82 10.44 -0.51
CA GLN A 7 11.66 11.12 -1.50
C GLN A 7 11.45 10.47 -2.87
N LEU A 8 10.30 10.70 -3.48
CA LEU A 8 9.83 9.96 -4.66
C LEU A 8 10.63 10.26 -5.93
N GLU A 9 10.92 11.52 -6.25
CA GLU A 9 11.71 11.88 -7.44
C GLU A 9 13.16 11.42 -7.34
N PRO A 10 13.85 11.57 -6.18
CA PRO A 10 15.15 10.94 -5.98
C PRO A 10 15.11 9.41 -6.12
N ALA A 11 14.06 8.76 -5.60
CA ALA A 11 13.88 7.32 -5.75
C ALA A 11 13.69 6.91 -7.22
N LEU A 12 12.87 7.64 -7.97
CA LEU A 12 12.64 7.46 -9.40
C LEU A 12 13.97 7.56 -10.18
N ALA A 13 14.68 8.68 -10.02
CA ALA A 13 15.95 8.92 -10.73
C ALA A 13 17.02 7.89 -10.38
N GLY A 14 17.11 7.49 -9.11
CA GLY A 14 18.02 6.45 -8.64
C GLY A 14 17.71 5.09 -9.27
N ALA A 15 16.42 4.72 -9.29
CA ALA A 15 15.96 3.44 -9.84
C ALA A 15 16.14 3.38 -11.37
N GLU A 16 15.89 4.46 -12.11
CA GLU A 16 16.15 4.54 -13.55
C GLU A 16 17.63 4.39 -13.89
N LYS A 17 18.50 5.06 -13.13
CA LYS A 17 19.96 4.94 -13.28
C LYS A 17 20.43 3.51 -13.00
N ALA A 18 19.89 2.87 -11.97
CA ALA A 18 20.18 1.48 -11.63
C ALA A 18 19.70 0.52 -12.74
N ARG A 19 18.46 0.69 -13.22
CA ARG A 19 17.89 -0.09 -14.34
C ARG A 19 18.77 -0.02 -15.58
N ALA A 20 19.20 1.18 -15.98
CA ALA A 20 20.09 1.37 -17.13
C ALA A 20 21.45 0.68 -16.93
N ARG A 21 21.98 0.65 -15.70
CA ARG A 21 23.23 -0.06 -15.38
C ARG A 21 23.05 -1.57 -15.44
N PHE A 22 22.06 -2.14 -14.76
CA PHE A 22 21.85 -3.59 -14.73
C PHE A 22 21.48 -4.16 -16.10
N LYS A 23 20.71 -3.41 -16.90
CA LYS A 23 20.44 -3.77 -18.29
C LYS A 23 21.71 -3.88 -19.13
N ARG A 24 22.66 -2.95 -18.98
CA ARG A 24 23.97 -3.01 -19.67
C ARG A 24 24.82 -4.19 -19.21
N LEU A 25 24.70 -4.60 -17.95
CA LEU A 25 25.44 -5.72 -17.37
C LEU A 25 24.77 -7.08 -17.64
N ALA A 26 23.60 -7.11 -18.29
CA ALA A 26 22.75 -8.29 -18.41
C ALA A 26 22.44 -8.96 -17.05
N ASP A 27 22.46 -8.19 -15.96
CA ASP A 27 22.14 -8.65 -14.61
C ASP A 27 20.63 -8.57 -14.39
N LYS A 28 19.96 -9.71 -14.55
CA LYS A 28 18.51 -9.79 -14.41
C LYS A 28 18.03 -9.66 -12.96
N PHE A 29 18.81 -10.11 -11.98
CA PHE A 29 18.42 -9.96 -10.57
C PHE A 29 18.51 -8.48 -10.16
N GLY A 30 19.63 -7.82 -10.49
CA GLY A 30 19.78 -6.39 -10.32
C GLY A 30 18.71 -5.59 -11.08
N LEU A 31 18.31 -6.06 -12.26
CA LEU A 31 17.21 -5.44 -13.02
C LEU A 31 15.89 -5.49 -12.23
N VAL A 32 15.49 -6.65 -11.69
CA VAL A 32 14.29 -6.77 -10.82
C VAL A 32 14.40 -5.83 -9.62
N GLN A 33 15.55 -5.81 -8.94
CA GLN A 33 15.80 -4.94 -7.77
C GLN A 33 15.72 -3.45 -8.10
N SER A 34 15.99 -3.05 -9.35
CA SER A 34 15.82 -1.67 -9.81
C SER A 34 14.39 -1.36 -10.28
N LEU A 35 13.71 -2.32 -10.90
CA LEU A 35 12.35 -2.15 -11.42
C LEU A 35 11.31 -2.09 -10.28
N ALA A 36 11.52 -2.83 -9.18
CA ALA A 36 10.61 -2.86 -8.05
C ALA A 36 10.39 -1.47 -7.38
N PRO A 37 11.43 -0.73 -6.95
CA PRO A 37 11.24 0.63 -6.46
C PRO A 37 10.84 1.61 -7.58
N LEU A 38 11.23 1.36 -8.84
CA LEU A 38 10.85 2.20 -9.97
C LEU A 38 9.33 2.21 -10.17
N VAL A 39 8.70 1.02 -10.22
CA VAL A 39 7.25 0.92 -10.43
C VAL A 39 6.48 1.55 -9.27
N ARG A 40 6.95 1.38 -8.02
CA ARG A 40 6.33 2.00 -6.84
C ARG A 40 6.42 3.53 -6.88
N ALA A 41 7.58 4.10 -7.25
CA ALA A 41 7.74 5.54 -7.41
C ALA A 41 6.87 6.09 -8.56
N GLN A 42 6.79 5.39 -9.68
CA GLN A 42 5.93 5.78 -10.80
C GLN A 42 4.45 5.77 -10.42
N VAL A 43 3.98 4.77 -9.65
CA VAL A 43 2.60 4.76 -9.13
C VAL A 43 2.36 5.95 -8.21
N ALA A 44 3.27 6.18 -7.25
CA ALA A 44 3.17 7.28 -6.27
C ALA A 44 3.15 8.66 -6.95
N LEU A 45 3.93 8.85 -8.03
CA LEU A 45 3.99 10.10 -8.80
C LEU A 45 2.88 10.23 -9.87
N GLY A 46 1.95 9.29 -9.93
CA GLY A 46 0.85 9.33 -10.91
C GLY A 46 1.27 9.02 -12.36
N MET A 47 2.44 8.43 -12.58
CA MET A 47 2.98 8.13 -13.91
C MET A 47 2.42 6.80 -14.48
N HIS A 48 1.10 6.70 -14.65
CA HIS A 48 0.40 5.42 -14.90
C HIS A 48 0.93 4.66 -16.11
N SER A 49 1.10 5.32 -17.25
CA SER A 49 1.60 4.67 -18.46
C SER A 49 3.04 4.18 -18.30
N ALA A 50 3.86 4.85 -17.48
CA ALA A 50 5.22 4.42 -17.18
C ALA A 50 5.21 3.23 -16.21
N ALA A 51 4.39 3.29 -15.16
CA ALA A 51 4.19 2.20 -14.21
C ALA A 51 3.73 0.91 -14.91
N GLN A 52 2.78 1.02 -15.83
CA GLN A 52 2.27 -0.11 -16.61
C GLN A 52 3.38 -0.80 -17.42
N ARG A 53 4.21 -0.04 -18.15
CA ARG A 53 5.34 -0.60 -18.90
C ARG A 53 6.38 -1.27 -18.00
N THR A 54 6.64 -0.68 -16.84
CA THR A 54 7.57 -1.25 -15.85
C THR A 54 7.00 -2.55 -15.27
N ALA A 55 5.69 -2.61 -15.01
CA ALA A 55 5.01 -3.82 -14.57
C ALA A 55 5.05 -4.93 -15.63
N GLU A 56 4.81 -4.61 -16.90
CA GLU A 56 4.94 -5.56 -18.02
C GLU A 56 6.36 -6.12 -18.15
N GLU A 57 7.39 -5.29 -17.96
CA GLU A 57 8.79 -5.75 -17.94
C GLU A 57 9.05 -6.68 -16.75
N LEU A 58 8.53 -6.38 -15.56
CA LEU A 58 8.61 -7.26 -14.39
C LEU A 58 7.90 -8.60 -14.63
N LEU A 59 6.72 -8.61 -15.24
CA LEU A 59 5.98 -9.83 -15.58
C LEU A 59 6.76 -10.67 -16.60
N SER A 60 7.34 -10.04 -17.62
CA SER A 60 8.21 -10.75 -18.58
C SER A 60 9.41 -11.41 -17.89
N LEU A 61 9.96 -10.81 -16.83
CA LEU A 61 11.03 -11.41 -16.03
C LEU A 61 10.50 -12.58 -15.17
N ALA A 62 9.29 -12.46 -14.61
CA ALA A 62 8.63 -13.52 -13.85
C ALA A 62 8.41 -14.79 -14.68
N GLU A 63 7.96 -14.65 -15.94
CA GLU A 63 7.70 -15.79 -16.84
C GLU A 63 8.94 -16.66 -17.11
N THR A 64 10.14 -16.13 -16.91
CA THR A 64 11.36 -16.93 -17.05
C THR A 64 11.63 -17.87 -15.88
N GLY A 65 10.94 -17.70 -14.74
CA GLY A 65 11.04 -18.51 -13.51
C GLY A 65 12.38 -18.42 -12.76
N ARG A 66 13.39 -17.76 -13.34
CA ARG A 66 14.77 -17.74 -12.80
C ARG A 66 15.01 -16.72 -11.69
N HIS A 67 14.04 -15.83 -11.45
CA HIS A 67 14.17 -14.73 -10.51
C HIS A 67 13.27 -14.87 -9.29
N GLY A 68 12.65 -16.04 -9.15
CA GLY A 68 11.70 -16.33 -8.09
C GLY A 68 10.51 -15.34 -8.09
N PRO A 69 9.86 -15.17 -6.93
CA PRO A 69 8.59 -14.47 -6.79
C PRO A 69 8.74 -12.94 -6.75
N PHE A 70 9.96 -12.41 -6.73
CA PHE A 70 10.22 -10.98 -6.52
C PHE A 70 9.62 -10.05 -7.58
N PRO A 71 9.62 -10.39 -8.89
CA PRO A 71 8.97 -9.55 -9.87
C PRO A 71 7.44 -9.51 -9.68
N LEU A 72 6.83 -10.64 -9.27
CA LEU A 72 5.40 -10.72 -8.97
C LEU A 72 5.06 -9.86 -7.76
N LEU A 73 5.85 -9.94 -6.69
CA LEU A 73 5.67 -9.13 -5.49
C LEU A 73 5.76 -7.62 -5.79
N ALA A 74 6.70 -7.22 -6.66
CA ALA A 74 6.82 -5.84 -7.09
C ALA A 74 5.57 -5.34 -7.84
N VAL A 75 5.02 -6.17 -8.73
CA VAL A 75 3.77 -5.86 -9.45
C VAL A 75 2.58 -5.85 -8.49
N ALA A 76 2.48 -6.83 -7.59
CA ALA A 76 1.42 -6.93 -6.59
C ALA A 76 1.38 -5.67 -5.71
N GLY A 77 2.52 -5.26 -5.17
CA GLY A 77 2.62 -4.07 -4.33
C GLY A 77 2.34 -2.77 -5.09
N ALA A 78 2.71 -2.67 -6.36
CA ALA A 78 2.37 -1.52 -7.21
C ALA A 78 0.86 -1.46 -7.51
N ALA A 79 0.25 -2.59 -7.84
CA ALA A 79 -1.19 -2.71 -8.07
C ALA A 79 -1.97 -2.38 -6.79
N MET A 80 -1.56 -2.93 -5.65
CA MET A 80 -2.14 -2.62 -4.34
C MET A 80 -2.04 -1.13 -4.04
N HIS A 81 -0.84 -0.54 -4.19
CA HIS A 81 -0.66 0.88 -3.95
C HIS A 81 -1.58 1.73 -4.84
N ARG A 82 -1.80 1.33 -6.09
CA ARG A 82 -2.70 2.02 -7.02
C ARG A 82 -4.19 1.86 -6.71
N GLY A 83 -4.59 0.86 -5.93
CA GLY A 83 -5.99 0.49 -5.71
C GLY A 83 -6.55 -0.49 -6.74
N LEU A 84 -5.68 -1.29 -7.38
CA LEU A 84 -6.05 -2.32 -8.35
C LEU A 84 -6.13 -3.70 -7.68
N GLY A 85 -7.11 -3.87 -6.78
CA GLY A 85 -7.28 -5.04 -5.92
C GLY A 85 -7.17 -6.40 -6.64
N PRO A 86 -7.93 -6.66 -7.72
CA PRO A 86 -7.87 -7.95 -8.42
C PRO A 86 -6.49 -8.29 -9.00
N VAL A 87 -5.76 -7.28 -9.50
CA VAL A 87 -4.39 -7.46 -10.02
C VAL A 87 -3.43 -7.72 -8.87
N ALA A 88 -3.57 -6.99 -7.77
CA ALA A 88 -2.73 -7.15 -6.58
C ALA A 88 -2.87 -8.55 -5.98
N GLU A 89 -4.11 -9.03 -5.82
CA GLU A 89 -4.40 -10.39 -5.33
C GLU A 89 -3.78 -11.44 -6.24
N GLN A 90 -4.09 -11.42 -7.53
CA GLN A 90 -3.61 -12.45 -8.46
C GLN A 90 -2.08 -12.57 -8.43
N MET A 91 -1.37 -11.45 -8.35
CA MET A 91 0.09 -11.44 -8.31
C MET A 91 0.62 -11.87 -6.94
N ALA A 92 -0.04 -11.48 -5.85
CA ALA A 92 0.34 -11.89 -4.49
C ALA A 92 0.17 -13.40 -4.31
N GLU A 93 -0.97 -13.97 -4.71
CA GLU A 93 -1.22 -15.42 -4.65
C GLU A 93 -0.19 -16.22 -5.45
N ARG A 94 0.13 -15.76 -6.67
CA ARG A 94 1.17 -16.40 -7.48
C ARG A 94 2.53 -16.34 -6.79
N ALA A 95 2.90 -15.20 -6.20
CA ALA A 95 4.15 -15.04 -5.45
C ALA A 95 4.20 -15.96 -4.22
N ILE A 96 3.09 -16.08 -3.47
CA ILE A 96 2.95 -16.99 -2.32
C ILE A 96 3.15 -18.43 -2.75
N ASN A 97 2.51 -18.85 -3.84
CA ASN A 97 2.63 -20.22 -4.36
C ASN A 97 4.07 -20.54 -4.80
N GLU A 98 4.75 -19.60 -5.46
CA GLU A 98 6.15 -19.75 -5.86
C GLU A 98 7.09 -19.83 -4.63
N LEU A 99 6.87 -19.02 -3.60
CA LEU A 99 7.61 -19.09 -2.33
C LEU A 99 7.44 -20.46 -1.64
N ARG A 100 6.19 -20.91 -1.50
CA ARG A 100 5.85 -22.19 -0.88
C ARG A 100 6.48 -23.36 -1.62
N ALA A 101 6.50 -23.32 -2.95
CA ALA A 101 7.11 -24.36 -3.78
C ALA A 101 8.62 -24.54 -3.53
N ILE A 102 9.32 -23.49 -3.09
CA ILE A 102 10.75 -23.56 -2.74
C ILE A 102 11.01 -23.64 -1.22
N GLY A 103 9.97 -23.85 -0.41
CA GLY A 103 10.08 -23.89 1.05
C GLY A 103 10.44 -22.55 1.70
N ALA A 104 10.26 -21.44 0.97
CA ALA A 104 10.44 -20.09 1.49
C ALA A 104 9.11 -19.52 2.00
N ALA A 105 9.18 -18.62 2.96
CA ALA A 105 8.04 -17.84 3.44
C ALA A 105 8.49 -16.41 3.68
N THR A 106 7.72 -15.45 3.16
CA THR A 106 7.87 -14.03 3.44
C THR A 106 6.50 -13.45 3.77
N PHE A 107 6.45 -12.49 4.69
CA PHE A 107 5.18 -11.90 5.12
C PHE A 107 4.60 -10.91 4.10
N GLU A 108 5.46 -10.21 3.35
CA GLU A 108 5.06 -9.12 2.45
C GLU A 108 3.95 -9.49 1.45
N PRO A 109 4.00 -10.62 0.72
CA PRO A 109 2.92 -10.97 -0.20
C PRO A 109 1.61 -11.33 0.51
N GLU A 110 1.65 -11.89 1.72
CA GLU A 110 0.45 -12.19 2.52
C GLU A 110 -0.21 -10.89 3.00
N VAL A 111 0.58 -9.88 3.41
CA VAL A 111 0.06 -8.55 3.75
C VAL A 111 -0.53 -7.84 2.52
N VAL A 112 0.14 -7.93 1.36
CA VAL A 112 -0.39 -7.39 0.09
C VAL A 112 -1.70 -8.08 -0.28
N LEU A 113 -1.81 -9.39 -0.09
CA LEU A 113 -3.02 -10.16 -0.33
C LEU A 113 -4.18 -9.67 0.56
N ALA A 114 -3.94 -9.49 1.86
CA ALA A 114 -4.95 -8.97 2.79
C ALA A 114 -5.47 -7.59 2.36
N VAL A 115 -4.58 -6.66 1.99
CA VAL A 115 -4.98 -5.34 1.50
C VAL A 115 -5.72 -5.45 0.15
N ALA A 116 -5.32 -6.35 -0.74
CA ALA A 116 -5.98 -6.58 -2.03
C ALA A 116 -7.40 -7.17 -1.87
N GLN A 117 -7.60 -8.05 -0.89
CA GLN A 117 -8.92 -8.57 -0.51
C GLN A 117 -9.80 -7.45 0.06
N LEU A 118 -9.23 -6.61 0.93
CA LEU A 118 -9.92 -5.45 1.48
C LEU A 118 -10.32 -4.44 0.40
N GLN A 119 -9.45 -4.17 -0.58
CA GLN A 119 -9.74 -3.34 -1.76
C GLN A 119 -10.91 -3.87 -2.59
N GLN A 120 -11.23 -5.16 -2.47
CA GLN A 120 -12.37 -5.78 -3.14
C GLN A 120 -13.60 -5.92 -2.23
N GLY A 121 -13.53 -5.39 -1.00
CA GLY A 121 -14.62 -5.47 -0.02
C GLY A 121 -14.74 -6.80 0.71
N ARG A 122 -13.76 -7.70 0.57
CA ARG A 122 -13.74 -9.01 1.24
C ARG A 122 -13.02 -8.90 2.58
N VAL A 123 -13.73 -8.34 3.55
CA VAL A 123 -13.19 -8.06 4.90
C VAL A 123 -12.83 -9.34 5.65
N ASP A 124 -13.69 -10.36 5.58
CA ASP A 124 -13.46 -11.65 6.24
C ASP A 124 -12.22 -12.37 5.68
N ASP A 125 -12.07 -12.40 4.35
CA ASP A 125 -10.88 -12.97 3.70
C ASP A 125 -9.60 -12.23 4.13
N ALA A 126 -9.68 -10.89 4.23
CA ALA A 126 -8.57 -10.06 4.65
C ALA A 126 -8.16 -10.34 6.12
N LEU A 127 -9.12 -10.54 7.02
CA LEU A 127 -8.85 -10.96 8.41
C LEU A 127 -8.09 -12.30 8.44
N VAL A 128 -8.56 -13.29 7.69
CA VAL A 128 -7.90 -14.61 7.59
C VAL A 128 -6.47 -14.47 7.05
N SER A 129 -6.25 -13.67 6.01
CA SER A 129 -4.91 -13.44 5.48
C SER A 129 -3.99 -12.73 6.48
N MET A 130 -4.53 -11.84 7.32
CA MET A 130 -3.75 -11.21 8.39
C MET A 130 -3.33 -12.20 9.48
N GLU A 131 -4.11 -13.25 9.76
CA GLU A 131 -3.72 -14.33 10.68
C GLU A 131 -2.48 -15.10 10.18
N ALA A 132 -2.30 -15.21 8.86
CA ALA A 132 -1.08 -15.82 8.29
C ALA A 132 0.19 -14.99 8.58
N CYS A 133 0.04 -13.71 8.95
CA CYS A 133 1.14 -12.78 9.21
C CYS A 133 1.56 -12.68 10.69
N ILE A 134 1.05 -13.54 11.59
CA ILE A 134 1.27 -13.43 13.06
C ILE A 134 2.75 -13.33 13.45
N ALA A 135 3.64 -14.05 12.77
CA ALA A 135 5.08 -14.03 13.07
C ALA A 135 5.70 -12.64 12.89
N GLU A 136 5.18 -11.84 11.96
CA GLU A 136 5.67 -10.51 11.59
C GLU A 136 4.69 -9.40 11.98
N ARG A 137 3.85 -9.67 13.01
CA ARG A 137 2.82 -8.73 13.51
C ARG A 137 3.35 -7.39 14.00
N ARG A 138 4.67 -7.28 14.24
CA ARG A 138 5.33 -6.04 14.68
C ARG A 138 5.98 -5.27 13.53
N HIS A 139 5.97 -5.81 12.31
CA HIS A 139 6.48 -5.09 11.17
C HIS A 139 5.52 -3.94 10.82
N PRO A 140 6.00 -2.69 10.59
CA PRO A 140 5.16 -1.52 10.33
C PRO A 140 4.07 -1.75 9.27
N PHE A 141 4.45 -2.35 8.14
CA PHE A 141 3.51 -2.64 7.06
C PHE A 141 2.41 -3.61 7.47
N THR A 142 2.73 -4.64 8.27
CA THR A 142 1.76 -5.59 8.81
C THR A 142 0.80 -4.88 9.78
N MET A 143 1.31 -4.03 10.66
CA MET A 143 0.49 -3.26 11.62
C MET A 143 -0.43 -2.27 10.90
N ALA A 144 0.07 -1.56 9.89
CA ALA A 144 -0.72 -0.62 9.11
C ALA A 144 -1.83 -1.31 8.30
N ALA A 145 -1.55 -2.46 7.71
CA ALA A 145 -2.57 -3.29 7.06
C ALA A 145 -3.60 -3.83 8.06
N ALA A 146 -3.14 -4.29 9.24
CA ALA A 146 -4.04 -4.73 10.32
C ALA A 146 -4.99 -3.60 10.75
N ALA A 147 -4.49 -2.38 10.93
CA ALA A 147 -5.32 -1.23 11.28
C ALA A 147 -6.45 -1.01 10.27
N LEU A 148 -6.15 -1.04 8.97
CA LEU A 148 -7.17 -0.93 7.91
C LEU A 148 -8.20 -2.06 7.96
N VAL A 149 -7.73 -3.31 8.13
CA VAL A 149 -8.61 -4.49 8.17
C VAL A 149 -9.52 -4.44 9.40
N HIS A 150 -8.98 -4.15 10.58
CA HIS A 150 -9.74 -3.99 11.82
C HIS A 150 -10.77 -2.85 11.71
N ALA A 151 -10.37 -1.69 11.15
CA ALA A 151 -11.30 -0.60 10.91
C ALA A 151 -12.43 -1.01 9.95
N ALA A 152 -12.13 -1.72 8.87
CA ALA A 152 -13.16 -2.18 7.95
C ALA A 152 -14.08 -3.26 8.55
N ALA A 153 -13.58 -4.03 9.52
CA ALA A 153 -14.34 -5.03 10.26
C ALA A 153 -15.18 -4.44 11.41
N GLY A 154 -15.10 -3.13 11.66
CA GLY A 154 -15.75 -2.48 12.81
C GLY A 154 -15.09 -2.81 14.16
N GLN A 155 -13.87 -3.33 14.14
CA GLN A 155 -13.05 -3.61 15.32
C GLN A 155 -12.29 -2.33 15.72
N ASP A 156 -13.05 -1.30 16.11
CA ASP A 156 -12.54 0.07 16.23
C ASP A 156 -11.42 0.22 17.26
N GLY A 157 -11.50 -0.51 18.38
CA GLY A 157 -10.44 -0.52 19.39
C GLY A 157 -9.13 -1.10 18.85
N ASP A 158 -9.21 -2.27 18.20
CA ASP A 158 -8.04 -2.93 17.61
C ASP A 158 -7.41 -2.09 16.49
N ALA A 159 -8.22 -1.35 15.72
CA ALA A 159 -7.74 -0.44 14.69
C ALA A 159 -6.95 0.74 15.28
N LEU A 160 -7.42 1.32 16.38
CA LEU A 160 -6.73 2.40 17.09
C LEU A 160 -5.43 1.90 17.73
N ASP A 161 -5.46 0.76 18.41
CA ASP A 161 -4.27 0.15 19.02
C ASP A 161 -3.21 -0.18 17.97
N ALA A 162 -3.62 -0.74 16.82
CA ALA A 162 -2.72 -0.98 15.69
C ALA A 162 -2.17 0.32 15.10
N THR A 163 -2.96 1.40 15.11
CA THR A 163 -2.53 2.71 14.62
C THR A 163 -1.44 3.31 15.51
N ASP A 164 -1.66 3.33 16.82
CA ASP A 164 -0.67 3.81 17.81
C ASP A 164 0.66 3.06 17.66
N ALA A 165 0.59 1.73 17.49
CA ALA A 165 1.77 0.91 17.26
C ALA A 165 2.55 1.29 15.98
N VAL A 166 1.87 1.68 14.90
CA VAL A 166 2.53 2.18 13.68
C VAL A 166 3.18 3.54 13.91
N ILE A 167 2.51 4.45 14.61
CA ILE A 167 3.00 5.81 14.83
C ILE A 167 4.24 5.82 15.75
N ASP A 168 4.25 4.95 16.75
CA ASP A 168 5.36 4.84 17.71
C ASP A 168 6.58 4.08 17.16
N GLU A 169 6.42 3.34 16.06
CA GLU A 169 7.49 2.52 15.48
C GLU A 169 8.40 3.37 14.55
N PRO A 170 9.70 3.58 14.91
CA PRO A 170 10.61 4.41 14.12
C PRO A 170 10.87 3.88 12.70
N GLY A 171 10.62 2.59 12.46
CA GLY A 171 10.74 1.95 11.16
C GLY A 171 9.60 2.24 10.18
N SER A 172 8.50 2.84 10.64
CA SER A 172 7.31 3.09 9.82
C SER A 172 7.58 4.06 8.67
N SER A 173 7.19 3.65 7.47
CA SER A 173 7.21 4.52 6.30
C SER A 173 6.06 5.53 6.35
N TYR A 174 6.12 6.57 5.51
CA TYR A 174 5.00 7.51 5.39
C TYR A 174 3.71 6.81 4.96
N LEU A 175 3.80 5.75 4.13
CA LEU A 175 2.63 5.04 3.63
C LEU A 175 1.99 4.19 4.72
N ASP A 176 2.81 3.56 5.58
CA ASP A 176 2.33 2.84 6.77
C ASP A 176 1.53 3.80 7.68
N GLN A 177 2.09 5.00 7.91
CA GLN A 177 1.42 6.03 8.71
C GLN A 177 0.13 6.53 8.06
N VAL A 178 0.09 6.73 6.73
CA VAL A 178 -1.13 7.14 6.03
C VAL A 178 -2.22 6.08 6.20
N PHE A 179 -1.90 4.79 6.02
CA PHE A 179 -2.87 3.71 6.22
C PHE A 179 -3.40 3.65 7.65
N ALA A 180 -2.51 3.79 8.63
CA ALA A 180 -2.86 3.81 10.04
C ALA A 180 -3.79 5.00 10.38
N TYR A 181 -3.46 6.21 9.94
CA TYR A 181 -4.32 7.38 10.16
C TYR A 181 -5.67 7.29 9.45
N VAL A 182 -5.74 6.69 8.26
CA VAL A 182 -7.01 6.42 7.56
C VAL A 182 -7.89 5.46 8.37
N ALA A 183 -7.30 4.40 8.92
CA ALA A 183 -8.00 3.45 9.78
C ALA A 183 -8.53 4.12 11.05
N ALA A 184 -7.67 4.86 11.77
CA ALA A 184 -8.04 5.57 12.99
C ALA A 184 -9.11 6.64 12.76
N ALA A 185 -9.07 7.36 11.63
CA ALA A 185 -10.11 8.32 11.29
C ALA A 185 -11.50 7.65 11.19
N GLY A 186 -11.58 6.50 10.52
CA GLY A 186 -12.81 5.72 10.41
C GLY A 186 -13.29 5.15 11.76
N ALA A 187 -12.37 4.56 12.53
CA ALA A 187 -12.66 3.99 13.84
C ALA A 187 -13.14 5.05 14.84
N ALA A 188 -12.45 6.18 14.94
CA ALA A 188 -12.85 7.30 15.79
C ALA A 188 -14.22 7.85 15.37
N ALA A 189 -14.52 7.90 14.06
CA ALA A 189 -15.81 8.36 13.57
C ALA A 189 -16.96 7.45 14.03
N ARG A 190 -16.81 6.12 13.92
CA ARG A 190 -17.82 5.16 14.40
C ARG A 190 -18.03 5.22 15.91
N LEU A 191 -16.97 5.46 16.67
CA LEU A 191 -17.05 5.65 18.12
C LEU A 191 -17.66 7.01 18.53
N GLY A 192 -18.09 7.85 17.58
CA GLY A 192 -18.67 9.16 17.83
C GLY A 192 -17.65 10.24 18.22
N ARG A 193 -16.35 9.97 18.06
CA ARG A 193 -15.25 10.87 18.43
C ARG A 193 -14.84 11.74 17.24
N MET A 194 -15.72 12.66 16.85
CA MET A 194 -15.57 13.44 15.62
C MET A 194 -14.28 14.28 15.57
N ASP A 195 -13.88 14.91 16.68
CA ASP A 195 -12.65 15.72 16.74
C ASP A 195 -11.40 14.84 16.49
N GLU A 196 -11.39 13.63 17.06
CA GLU A 196 -10.31 12.65 16.88
C GLU A 196 -10.31 12.09 15.45
N ALA A 197 -11.50 11.85 14.88
CA ALA A 197 -11.65 11.41 13.49
C ALA A 197 -11.10 12.44 12.50
N GLU A 198 -11.45 13.72 12.69
CA GLU A 198 -10.93 14.81 11.87
C GLU A 198 -9.41 14.95 12.04
N LEU A 199 -8.90 14.92 13.27
CA LEU A 199 -7.47 15.04 13.53
C LEU A 199 -6.66 13.94 12.84
N ASN A 200 -7.12 12.69 12.91
CA ASN A 200 -6.49 11.56 12.23
C ASN A 200 -6.57 11.71 10.70
N ALA A 201 -7.71 12.12 10.16
CA ALA A 201 -7.83 12.36 8.73
C ALA A 201 -6.92 13.50 8.24
N GLN A 202 -6.79 14.59 9.00
CA GLN A 202 -5.82 15.65 8.70
C GLN A 202 -4.37 15.15 8.78
N ALA A 203 -4.06 14.28 9.74
CA ALA A 203 -2.73 13.68 9.84
C ALA A 203 -2.39 12.84 8.61
N ALA A 204 -3.32 12.00 8.12
CA ALA A 204 -3.16 11.27 6.86
C ALA A 204 -2.88 12.22 5.67
N VAL A 205 -3.61 13.34 5.58
CA VAL A 205 -3.40 14.33 4.51
C VAL A 205 -2.03 15.02 4.65
N ALA A 206 -1.66 15.44 5.85
CA ALA A 206 -0.37 16.09 6.09
C ALA A 206 0.81 15.16 5.76
N ARG A 207 0.72 13.88 6.14
CA ARG A 207 1.76 12.87 5.83
C ARG A 207 1.91 12.64 4.34
N SER A 208 0.80 12.53 3.60
CA SER A 208 0.85 12.34 2.15
C SER A 208 1.34 13.60 1.43
N LEU A 209 0.94 14.80 1.86
CA LEU A 209 1.33 16.07 1.22
C LEU A 209 2.83 16.27 1.18
N GLY A 210 3.52 15.91 2.26
CA GLY A 210 4.97 16.05 2.36
C GLY A 210 5.79 15.18 1.40
N THR A 211 5.15 14.25 0.67
CA THR A 211 5.84 13.27 -0.18
C THR A 211 5.60 13.43 -1.67
N GLY A 212 4.56 14.16 -2.07
CA GLY A 212 4.11 14.22 -3.47
C GLY A 212 3.46 12.94 -3.97
N ASP A 213 3.14 11.98 -3.08
CA ASP A 213 2.41 10.76 -3.45
C ASP A 213 0.95 11.09 -3.74
N VAL A 214 0.60 11.11 -5.02
CA VAL A 214 -0.74 11.49 -5.48
C VAL A 214 -1.80 10.45 -5.12
N VAL A 215 -1.40 9.18 -4.94
CA VAL A 215 -2.35 8.12 -4.58
C VAL A 215 -2.65 8.17 -3.09
N ALA A 216 -1.62 8.30 -2.25
CA ALA A 216 -1.79 8.48 -0.81
C ALA A 216 -2.56 9.77 -0.49
N MET A 217 -2.31 10.85 -1.24
CA MET A 217 -3.05 12.11 -1.12
C MET A 217 -4.54 11.94 -1.44
N SER A 218 -4.84 11.26 -2.56
CA SER A 218 -6.22 11.00 -2.96
C SER A 218 -6.94 10.14 -1.92
N LEU A 219 -6.31 9.08 -1.40
CA LEU A 219 -6.87 8.24 -0.33
C LEU A 219 -7.15 9.06 0.95
N ALA A 220 -6.18 9.86 1.40
CA ALA A 220 -6.30 10.65 2.61
C ALA A 220 -7.41 11.72 2.51
N THR A 221 -7.48 12.43 1.38
CA THR A 221 -8.48 13.50 1.19
C THR A 221 -9.90 12.96 1.02
N HIS A 222 -10.09 11.80 0.37
CA HIS A 222 -11.38 11.12 0.32
C HIS A 222 -11.80 10.58 1.70
N THR A 223 -10.83 10.09 2.49
CA THR A 223 -11.11 9.67 3.88
C THR A 223 -11.57 10.86 4.73
N TYR A 224 -10.88 12.00 4.62
CA TYR A 224 -11.28 13.24 5.30
C TYR A 224 -12.70 13.64 4.95
N GLU A 225 -13.05 13.64 3.66
CA GLU A 225 -14.41 13.96 3.21
C GLU A 225 -15.44 12.95 3.73
N ALA A 226 -15.11 11.65 3.71
CA ALA A 226 -16.03 10.61 4.18
C ALA A 226 -16.33 10.71 5.69
N VAL A 227 -15.35 11.08 6.52
CA VAL A 227 -15.55 11.15 7.97
C VAL A 227 -16.13 12.50 8.43
N THR A 228 -15.74 13.61 7.80
CA THR A 228 -16.15 14.97 8.19
C THR A 228 -17.36 15.50 7.41
N GLY A 229 -17.64 14.96 6.22
CA GLY A 229 -18.60 15.51 5.27
C GLY A 229 -18.10 16.77 4.55
N GLN A 230 -16.82 17.15 4.69
CA GLN A 230 -16.23 18.33 4.08
C GLN A 230 -15.08 17.96 3.14
N ARG A 231 -15.01 18.63 2.00
CA ARG A 231 -13.90 18.42 1.06
C ARG A 231 -12.65 19.12 1.56
N HIS A 232 -11.55 18.37 1.69
CA HIS A 232 -10.27 18.94 2.11
C HIS A 232 -9.67 19.86 1.01
N PRO A 233 -9.08 21.03 1.34
CA PRO A 233 -8.48 21.94 0.33
C PRO A 233 -7.37 21.34 -0.53
N ALA A 234 -6.68 20.32 -0.03
CA ALA A 234 -5.62 19.60 -0.76
C ALA A 234 -6.14 18.55 -1.76
N HIS A 235 -7.46 18.36 -1.85
CA HIS A 235 -8.05 17.42 -2.80
C HIS A 235 -7.77 17.85 -4.25
N ASP A 236 -7.38 16.91 -5.11
CA ASP A 236 -7.10 17.15 -6.53
C ASP A 236 -7.96 16.26 -7.43
N ASP A 237 -8.94 16.87 -8.10
CA ASP A 237 -9.85 16.23 -9.05
C ASP A 237 -9.15 15.53 -10.23
N ARG A 238 -7.90 15.91 -10.53
CA ARG A 238 -7.13 15.34 -11.65
C ARG A 238 -6.55 13.97 -11.32
N THR A 239 -6.49 13.60 -10.03
CA THR A 239 -5.97 12.30 -9.58
C THR A 239 -7.08 11.48 -8.95
N PRO A 240 -7.86 10.74 -9.76
CA PRO A 240 -8.95 9.93 -9.24
C PRO A 240 -8.42 8.85 -8.30
N LEU A 241 -9.17 8.61 -7.23
CA LEU A 241 -8.91 7.50 -6.31
C LEU A 241 -9.17 6.18 -7.04
N GLY A 242 -8.25 5.22 -6.90
CA GLY A 242 -8.46 3.89 -7.47
C GLY A 242 -9.66 3.19 -6.84
N ASP A 243 -10.42 2.42 -7.62
CA ASP A 243 -11.66 1.76 -7.20
C ASP A 243 -11.50 0.93 -5.92
N GLY A 244 -10.35 0.26 -5.78
CA GLY A 244 -10.03 -0.52 -4.59
C GLY A 244 -9.95 0.36 -3.34
N TRP A 245 -9.28 1.50 -3.44
CA TRP A 245 -9.20 2.44 -2.32
C TRP A 245 -10.52 3.15 -2.05
N ALA A 246 -11.32 3.45 -3.09
CA ALA A 246 -12.67 3.97 -2.89
C ALA A 246 -13.55 2.98 -2.10
N THR A 247 -13.36 1.68 -2.33
CA THR A 247 -14.00 0.62 -1.54
C THR A 247 -13.54 0.64 -0.08
N VAL A 248 -12.22 0.71 0.15
CA VAL A 248 -11.66 0.83 1.51
C VAL A 248 -12.23 2.03 2.24
N VAL A 249 -12.26 3.22 1.62
CA VAL A 249 -12.81 4.45 2.22
C VAL A 249 -14.27 4.24 2.66
N ARG A 250 -15.10 3.61 1.82
CA ARG A 250 -16.50 3.32 2.19
C ARG A 250 -16.61 2.37 3.38
N LEU A 251 -15.75 1.36 3.46
CA LEU A 251 -15.76 0.40 4.57
C LEU A 251 -15.33 1.05 5.88
N VAL A 252 -14.20 1.78 5.86
CA VAL A 252 -13.67 2.40 7.08
C VAL A 252 -14.54 3.55 7.56
N ALA A 253 -15.26 4.26 6.67
CA ALA A 253 -16.16 5.34 7.04
C ALA A 253 -17.63 4.92 7.23
N ALA A 254 -17.96 3.63 7.09
CA ALA A 254 -19.30 3.13 7.36
C ALA A 254 -19.67 3.37 8.83
N ARG A 255 -20.86 3.94 9.06
CA ARG A 255 -21.43 4.25 10.39
C ARG A 255 -22.47 3.21 10.80
#